data_AF-A0A069IGB6-F1
#
_entry.id   AF-A0A069IGB6-F1
#
_cell.length_a   1.000
_cell.length_b   1.000
_cell.length_c   1.000
_cell.angle_alpha   90.00
_cell.angle_beta   90.00
_cell.angle_gamma   90.00
#
_symmetry.space_group_name_H-M   'P 1'
#
loop_
_entity.id
_entity.type
_entity.pdbx_description
1 polymer ?
#
loop_
_entity_poly.entity_id
_entity_poly.type
_entity_poly.pdbx_seq_one_letter_code
_entity_poly.pdbx_strand_id
1 'polypeptide(L)'
;MYQHATFREFEHYATGIPADALARRLRCTSSTVTAWLSGRRAPPWWAAELLRLQEMERLDMARQMGYSKVLPRLGLVRGQVIEMAQPRSRLAHVTKTVTEMPPPGVLRA
;
A
#
# COMPACT_ATOMS: atom_id res chain seq x y z
N MET A 1 21.31 -22.68 10.45
CA MET A 1 19.97 -22.51 9.83
C MET A 1 19.25 -21.44 10.63
N TYR A 2 18.94 -20.28 10.05
CA TYR A 2 18.33 -19.18 10.80
C TYR A 2 16.92 -19.58 11.25
N GLN A 3 16.71 -19.76 12.56
CA GLN A 3 15.40 -20.10 13.13
C GLN A 3 14.51 -18.86 13.32
N HIS A 4 15.12 -17.66 13.30
CA HIS A 4 14.45 -16.39 13.56
C HIS A 4 14.94 -15.32 12.58
N ALA A 5 14.02 -14.45 12.16
CA ALA A 5 14.37 -13.25 11.42
C ALA A 5 14.81 -12.15 12.37
N THR A 6 15.58 -11.19 11.87
CA THR A 6 15.91 -10.02 12.68
C THR A 6 14.68 -9.13 12.83
N PHE A 7 14.56 -8.47 13.98
CA PHE A 7 13.45 -7.55 14.23
C PHE A 7 13.37 -6.44 13.15
N ARG A 8 14.51 -5.84 12.80
CA ARG A 8 14.59 -4.75 11.81
C ARG A 8 14.14 -5.19 10.41
N GLU A 9 14.46 -6.41 10.02
CA GLU A 9 14.03 -6.97 8.73
C GLU A 9 12.51 -7.14 8.70
N PHE A 10 11.92 -7.69 9.77
CA PHE A 10 10.47 -7.81 9.88
C PHE A 10 9.78 -6.44 9.89
N GLU A 11 10.32 -5.47 10.64
CA GLU A 11 9.82 -4.09 10.68
C GLU A 11 9.85 -3.42 9.30
N HIS A 12 10.94 -3.60 8.56
CA HIS A 12 11.09 -3.05 7.21
C HIS A 12 9.96 -3.52 6.28
N TYR A 13 9.70 -4.83 6.21
CA TYR A 13 8.63 -5.36 5.36
C TYR A 13 7.22 -5.17 5.90
N ALA A 14 7.07 -4.98 7.22
CA ALA A 14 5.80 -4.64 7.85
C ALA A 14 5.41 -3.17 7.70
N THR A 15 6.33 -2.32 7.23
CA THR A 15 6.14 -0.86 7.15
C THR A 15 4.91 -0.51 6.30
N GLY A 16 4.04 0.34 6.84
CA GLY A 16 2.81 0.79 6.16
C GLY A 16 1.63 -0.17 6.22
N ILE A 17 1.76 -1.32 6.90
CA ILE A 17 0.67 -2.28 7.11
C ILE A 17 0.17 -2.15 8.57
N PRO A 18 -1.13 -1.92 8.81
CA PRO A 18 -1.65 -1.87 10.18
C PRO A 18 -1.54 -3.24 10.86
N ALA A 19 -1.27 -3.26 12.16
CA ALA A 19 -0.97 -4.48 12.92
C ALA A 19 -2.07 -5.55 12.80
N ASP A 20 -3.35 -5.16 12.76
CA ASP A 20 -4.49 -6.08 12.59
C ASP A 20 -4.57 -6.70 11.20
N ALA A 21 -4.14 -5.98 10.17
CA ALA A 21 -4.03 -6.56 8.82
C ALA A 21 -2.84 -7.52 8.76
N LEU A 22 -1.73 -7.16 9.39
CA LEU A 22 -0.55 -8.00 9.45
C LEU A 22 -0.81 -9.31 10.22
N ALA A 23 -1.56 -9.24 11.32
CA ALA A 23 -1.99 -10.38 12.12
C ALA A 23 -2.84 -11.37 11.29
N ARG A 24 -3.81 -10.86 10.52
CA ARG A 24 -4.61 -11.67 9.60
C ARG A 24 -3.76 -12.30 8.49
N ARG A 25 -2.82 -11.55 7.93
CA ARG A 25 -1.93 -12.00 6.85
C ARG A 25 -0.99 -13.11 7.30
N LEU A 26 -0.43 -12.97 8.49
CA LEU A 26 0.50 -13.94 9.09
C LEU A 26 -0.20 -15.03 9.90
N ARG A 27 -1.53 -15.01 9.96
CA ARG A 27 -2.37 -15.96 10.72
C ARG A 27 -1.98 -16.05 12.20
N CYS A 28 -1.71 -14.90 12.82
CA CYS A 28 -1.37 -14.80 14.23
C CYS A 28 -2.18 -13.69 14.92
N THR A 29 -1.97 -13.49 16.22
CA THR A 29 -2.69 -12.46 16.99
C THR A 29 -1.99 -11.10 16.87
N SER A 30 -2.77 -10.02 16.97
CA SER A 30 -2.25 -8.64 16.97
C SER A 30 -1.24 -8.39 18.09
N SER A 31 -1.44 -9.00 19.25
CA SER A 31 -0.46 -8.98 20.36
C SER A 31 0.87 -9.61 19.97
N THR A 32 0.86 -10.73 19.25
CA THR A 32 2.08 -11.39 18.77
C THR A 32 2.82 -10.52 17.76
N VAL A 33 2.11 -9.93 16.81
CA VAL A 33 2.67 -8.98 15.86
C VAL A 33 3.28 -7.77 16.56
N THR A 34 2.59 -7.23 17.57
CA THR A 34 3.09 -6.09 18.36
C THR A 34 4.35 -6.45 19.14
N ALA A 35 4.45 -7.68 19.67
CA ALA A 35 5.64 -8.17 20.33
C ALA A 35 6.83 -8.30 19.36
N TRP A 36 6.58 -8.72 18.13
CA TRP A 36 7.59 -8.73 17.07
C TRP A 36 7.99 -7.31 16.68
N LEU A 37 7.03 -6.43 16.42
CA LEU A 37 7.26 -5.03 16.01
C LEU A 37 7.92 -4.15 17.09
N SER A 38 7.86 -4.55 18.35
CA SER A 38 8.56 -3.84 19.44
C SER A 38 9.92 -4.45 19.78
N GLY A 39 10.34 -5.50 19.07
CA GLY A 39 11.55 -6.26 19.38
C GLY A 39 11.49 -7.05 20.70
N ARG A 40 10.35 -7.06 21.40
CA ARG A 40 10.15 -7.85 22.63
C ARG A 40 10.26 -9.35 22.39
N ARG A 41 9.95 -9.81 21.18
CA ARG A 41 10.10 -11.19 20.75
C ARG A 41 10.69 -11.23 19.34
N ALA A 42 11.66 -12.11 19.10
CA ALA A 42 12.18 -12.32 17.75
C ALA A 42 11.10 -12.93 16.84
N PRO A 43 10.86 -12.37 15.64
CA PRO A 43 9.95 -12.96 14.68
C PRO A 43 10.52 -14.28 14.14
N PRO A 44 9.67 -15.28 13.84
CA PRO A 44 10.10 -16.46 13.10
C PRO A 44 10.65 -16.08 11.73
N TRP A 45 11.64 -16.84 11.22
CA TRP A 45 12.25 -16.58 9.91
C TRP A 45 11.20 -16.52 8.78
N TRP A 46 10.22 -17.42 8.80
CA TRP A 46 9.16 -17.49 7.78
C TRP A 46 8.29 -16.24 7.72
N ALA A 47 8.15 -15.51 8.84
CA ALA A 47 7.27 -14.35 8.92
C ALA A 47 7.85 -13.17 8.13
N ALA A 48 9.15 -12.92 8.27
CA ALA A 48 9.84 -11.90 7.46
C ALA A 48 9.96 -12.36 6.00
N GLU A 49 10.29 -13.63 5.78
CA GLU A 49 10.44 -14.21 4.45
C GLU A 49 9.15 -14.13 3.62
N LEU A 50 7.99 -14.41 4.23
CA LEU A 50 6.71 -14.31 3.55
C LEU A 50 6.41 -12.87 3.09
N LEU A 51 6.67 -11.88 3.96
CA LEU A 51 6.47 -10.48 3.61
C LEU A 51 7.44 -10.03 2.51
N ARG A 52 8.69 -10.51 2.56
CA ARG A 52 9.71 -10.27 1.54
C ARG A 52 9.27 -10.80 0.18
N LEU A 53 8.77 -12.03 0.12
CA LEU A 53 8.29 -12.64 -1.13
C LEU A 53 7.09 -11.88 -1.70
N GLN A 54 6.16 -11.46 -0.84
CA GLN A 54 5.00 -10.68 -1.27
C GLN A 54 5.38 -9.29 -1.79
N GLU A 55 6.37 -8.64 -1.18
CA GLU A 55 6.89 -7.37 -1.68
C GLU A 55 7.56 -7.55 -3.05
N MET A 56 8.35 -8.60 -3.21
CA MET A 56 8.97 -8.93 -4.50
C MET A 56 7.92 -9.18 -5.59
N GLU A 57 6.90 -9.99 -5.29
CA GLU A 57 5.77 -10.27 -6.20
C GLU A 57 5.02 -8.98 -6.57
N ARG A 58 4.74 -8.12 -5.58
CA ARG A 58 4.10 -6.82 -5.80
C ARG A 58 4.93 -5.94 -6.73
N LEU A 59 6.25 -5.90 -6.55
CA LEU A 59 7.16 -5.14 -7.40
C LEU A 59 7.23 -5.72 -8.82
N ASP A 60 7.24 -7.05 -8.97
CA ASP A 60 7.21 -7.71 -10.27
C ASP A 60 5.91 -7.44 -11.04
N MET A 61 4.76 -7.57 -10.38
CA MET A 61 3.48 -7.20 -10.96
C MET A 61 3.47 -5.73 -11.38
N ALA A 62 3.98 -4.83 -10.55
CA ALA A 62 4.06 -3.41 -10.90
C ALA A 62 4.98 -3.15 -12.10
N ARG A 63 6.09 -3.90 -12.24
CA ARG A 63 6.96 -3.84 -13.42
C ARG A 63 6.23 -4.31 -14.68
N GLN A 64 5.58 -5.47 -14.61
CA GLN A 64 4.87 -6.06 -15.75
C GLN A 64 3.71 -5.18 -16.23
N MET A 65 2.97 -4.58 -15.30
CA MET A 65 1.84 -3.70 -15.60
C MET A 65 2.25 -2.27 -16.01
N GLY A 66 3.56 -1.95 -16.05
CA GLY A 66 4.05 -0.61 -16.37
C GLY A 66 3.86 0.43 -15.27
N TYR A 67 3.39 0.04 -14.07
CA TYR A 67 3.25 0.90 -12.89
C TYR A 67 4.57 1.18 -12.17
N SER A 68 5.71 0.71 -12.70
CA SER A 68 7.03 0.95 -12.13
C SER A 68 7.38 2.44 -11.95
N LYS A 69 6.76 3.33 -12.75
CA LYS A 69 6.91 4.79 -12.62
C LYS A 69 6.00 5.43 -11.56
N VAL A 70 4.96 4.74 -11.11
CA VAL A 70 3.95 5.22 -10.14
C VAL A 70 4.30 4.81 -8.71
N LEU A 71 5.19 3.83 -8.54
CA LEU A 71 5.69 3.47 -7.22
C LEU A 71 6.45 4.67 -6.61
N PRO A 72 6.15 5.05 -5.36
CA PRO A 72 6.85 6.13 -4.70
C PRO A 72 8.33 5.80 -4.63
N ARG A 73 9.14 6.52 -5.39
CA ARG A 73 10.60 6.47 -5.24
C ARG A 73 10.95 7.27 -4.01
N LEU A 74 11.62 6.64 -3.05
CA LEU A 74 12.20 7.34 -1.91
C LEU A 74 13.22 8.36 -2.46
N GLY A 75 12.81 9.63 -2.56
CA GLY A 75 13.70 10.71 -2.92
C GLY A 75 14.56 11.06 -1.72
N LEU A 76 15.86 10.78 -1.78
CA LEU A 76 16.81 11.26 -0.78
C LEU A 76 17.01 12.77 -0.99
N VAL A 77 16.30 13.58 -0.21
CA VAL A 77 16.49 15.04 -0.19
C VAL A 77 17.58 15.37 0.83
N ARG A 78 18.72 15.87 0.35
CA ARG A 78 19.75 16.48 1.21
C ARG A 78 19.40 17.95 1.44
N GLY A 79 18.57 18.22 2.44
CA GLY A 79 18.16 19.58 2.83
C GLY A 79 17.45 19.58 4.19
N GLN A 80 17.47 20.71 4.92
CA GLN A 80 16.85 20.80 6.25
C GLN A 80 15.30 20.89 6.19
N VAL A 81 14.72 21.26 5.05
CA VAL A 81 13.28 21.42 4.88
C VAL A 81 12.85 20.74 3.58
N ILE A 82 11.94 19.77 3.68
CA ILE A 82 11.27 19.16 2.52
C ILE A 82 9.94 19.88 2.37
N GLU A 83 9.86 20.83 1.44
CA GLU A 83 8.57 21.38 1.02
C GLU A 83 7.83 20.31 0.21
N MET A 84 6.83 19.69 0.84
CA MET A 84 5.96 18.75 0.16
C MET A 84 5.05 19.52 -0.79
N ALA A 85 5.12 19.24 -2.09
CA ALA A 85 4.21 19.81 -3.06
C ALA A 85 2.77 19.46 -2.67
N GLN A 86 1.99 20.44 -2.24
CA GLN A 86 0.57 20.23 -1.97
C GLN A 86 -0.12 19.79 -3.26
N PRO A 87 -0.94 18.73 -3.24
CA PRO A 87 -1.77 18.40 -4.37
C PRO A 87 -2.68 19.61 -4.62
N ARG A 88 -2.49 20.29 -5.76
CA ARG A 88 -3.43 21.31 -6.22
C ARG A 88 -4.81 20.66 -6.22
N SER A 89 -5.69 21.10 -5.31
CA SER A 89 -7.07 20.67 -5.31
C SER A 89 -7.70 21.18 -6.61
N ARG A 90 -7.67 20.36 -7.66
CA ARG A 90 -8.56 20.53 -8.79
C ARG A 90 -9.91 20.01 -8.33
N LEU A 91 -10.61 20.84 -7.55
CA LEU A 91 -12.06 20.82 -7.52
C LEU A 91 -12.53 21.25 -8.92
N ALA A 92 -12.40 20.36 -9.89
CA ALA A 92 -13.15 20.47 -11.12
C ALA A 92 -14.61 20.25 -10.71
N HIS A 93 -15.37 21.33 -10.68
CA HIS A 93 -16.80 21.29 -10.53
C HIS A 93 -17.35 20.42 -11.68
N VAL A 94 -17.66 19.15 -11.38
CA VAL A 94 -18.37 18.29 -12.33
C VAL A 94 -19.80 18.77 -12.31
N THR A 95 -20.11 19.73 -13.20
CA THR A 95 -21.48 20.09 -13.51
C THR A 95 -22.12 18.84 -14.11
N LYS A 96 -22.93 18.14 -13.32
CA LYS A 96 -23.74 17.03 -13.82
C LYS A 96 -24.78 17.63 -14.78
N THR A 97 -24.47 17.71 -16.07
CA THR A 97 -25.51 17.90 -17.09
C THR A 97 -26.30 16.60 -17.14
N VAL A 98 -27.45 16.59 -16.47
CA VAL A 98 -28.46 15.55 -16.63
C VAL A 98 -28.97 15.66 -18.07
N THR A 99 -28.67 14.67 -18.90
CA THR A 99 -29.31 14.53 -20.22
C THR A 99 -30.75 14.10 -19.95
N GLU A 100 -31.70 15.01 -20.09
CA GLU A 100 -33.12 14.65 -20.04
C GLU A 100 -33.47 13.77 -21.25
N MET A 101 -34.22 12.70 -20.96
CA MET A 101 -34.67 11.71 -21.94
C MET A 101 -35.70 12.35 -22.88
N PRO A 102 -35.62 12.15 -24.21
CA PRO A 102 -36.61 12.72 -25.12
C PRO A 102 -37.99 12.06 -24.90
N PRO A 103 -39.09 12.83 -24.94
CA PRO A 103 -40.42 12.32 -24.68
C PRO A 103 -40.85 11.28 -25.74
N PRO A 104 -41.47 10.16 -25.35
CA PRO A 104 -41.87 9.13 -26.27
C PRO A 104 -43.10 9.58 -27.08
N GLY A 105 -42.96 9.57 -28.41
CA GLY A 105 -44.12 9.50 -29.31
C GLY A 105 -44.36 10.74 -30.17
N VAL A 106 -43.65 10.83 -31.29
CA VAL A 106 -44.25 11.29 -32.55
C VAL A 106 -43.60 10.52 -33.70
N LEU A 107 -44.12 9.32 -33.95
CA LEU A 107 -43.97 8.68 -35.25
C LEU A 107 -44.80 9.51 -36.22
N ARG A 108 -44.15 10.29 -37.07
CA ARG A 108 -44.78 10.94 -38.22
C ARG A 108 -45.20 9.87 -39.23
N ALA A 109 -46.50 9.83 -39.52
CA ALA A 109 -47.06 9.37 -40.79
C ALA A 109 -48.01 10.48 -41.28
#